data_AF-A0A933RKA8-F1
#
_entry.id   AF-A0A933RKA8-F1
#
_cell.length_a   1.000
_cell.length_b   1.000
_cell.length_c   1.000
_cell.angle_alpha   90.00
_cell.angle_beta   90.00
_cell.angle_gamma   90.00
#
_symmetry.space_group_name_H-M   'P 1'
#
loop_
_entity.id
_entity.type
_entity.pdbx_description
1 polymer ?
#
loop_
_entity_poly.entity_id
_entity_poly.type
_entity_poly.pdbx_seq_one_letter_code
_entity_poly.pdbx_strand_id
1 'polypeptide(L)'
;MAQTKRKRRTKHRGNAAGMVETRGRTGRRPEPAKKDSRQARLDRLDRPPTWRSAANRAGIATLLFIVAVVLLFKQSMGSAIAIGGFMLLLYIPLGYYTDLFIYRRRQAKKAAGKP
;
A
#
# COMPACT_ATOMS: atom_id res chain seq x y z
N MET A 1 5.54 40.98 -36.31
CA MET A 1 4.83 39.99 -37.16
C MET A 1 4.07 39.02 -36.25
N ALA A 2 2.75 39.00 -36.30
CA ALA A 2 1.93 38.17 -35.42
C ALA A 2 1.89 36.70 -35.90
N GLN A 3 2.37 35.77 -35.08
CA GLN A 3 2.38 34.34 -35.41
C GLN A 3 0.97 33.75 -35.20
N THR A 4 0.19 33.60 -36.27
CA THR A 4 -1.12 32.94 -36.18
C THR A 4 -0.94 31.42 -36.07
N LYS A 5 -0.95 30.89 -34.85
CA LYS A 5 -0.93 29.43 -34.59
C LYS A 5 -2.26 28.78 -34.97
N ARG A 6 -2.54 28.60 -36.26
CA ARG A 6 -3.74 27.86 -36.72
C ARG A 6 -3.42 26.36 -36.77
N LYS A 7 -3.95 25.59 -35.82
CA LYS A 7 -3.80 24.13 -35.76
C LYS A 7 -4.49 23.50 -36.98
N ARG A 8 -3.72 22.79 -37.83
CA ARG A 8 -4.24 22.11 -39.02
C ARG A 8 -5.21 20.99 -38.59
N ARG A 9 -6.51 21.14 -38.86
CA ARG A 9 -7.51 20.08 -38.68
C ARG A 9 -7.57 19.23 -39.94
N THR A 10 -7.54 17.90 -39.79
CA THR A 10 -7.73 16.96 -40.90
C THR A 10 -9.21 16.62 -41.05
N LYS A 11 -9.66 16.34 -42.27
CA LYS A 11 -11.04 15.92 -42.55
C LYS A 11 -11.34 14.56 -41.92
N HIS A 12 -12.56 14.37 -41.43
CA HIS A 12 -13.07 13.06 -41.01
C HIS A 12 -13.14 12.14 -42.24
N ARG A 13 -12.62 10.91 -42.12
CA ARG A 13 -12.88 9.86 -43.11
C ARG A 13 -14.13 9.13 -42.66
N GLY A 14 -15.24 9.39 -43.34
CA GLY A 14 -16.46 8.59 -43.21
C GLY A 14 -16.43 7.45 -44.21
N ASN A 15 -16.98 6.29 -43.84
CA ASN A 15 -17.34 5.25 -44.79
C ASN A 15 -18.71 5.60 -45.43
N ALA A 16 -19.00 5.12 -46.63
CA ALA A 16 -20.27 5.30 -47.33
C ALA A 16 -21.50 4.86 -46.50
N ALA A 17 -21.29 4.00 -45.50
CA ALA A 17 -22.30 3.56 -44.54
C ALA A 17 -22.58 4.55 -43.37
N GLY A 18 -22.02 5.76 -43.39
CA GLY A 18 -22.25 6.78 -42.35
C GLY A 18 -21.51 6.57 -41.03
N MET A 19 -20.74 5.49 -40.89
CA MET A 19 -19.87 5.28 -39.73
C MET A 19 -18.58 6.10 -39.83
N VAL A 20 -18.28 6.86 -38.78
CA VAL A 20 -17.01 7.58 -38.60
C VAL A 20 -16.05 6.64 -37.88
N GLU A 21 -15.10 6.07 -38.60
CA GLU A 21 -14.06 5.25 -37.99
C GLU A 21 -13.11 6.15 -37.19
N THR A 22 -13.12 5.99 -35.86
CA THR A 22 -12.04 6.53 -35.02
C THR A 22 -10.74 5.88 -35.44
N ARG A 23 -9.83 6.67 -36.04
CA ARG A 23 -8.49 6.21 -36.44
C ARG A 23 -7.88 5.42 -35.28
N GLY A 24 -7.61 4.13 -35.50
CA GLY A 24 -6.82 3.32 -34.57
C GLY A 24 -5.54 4.07 -34.21
N ARG A 25 -5.27 4.22 -32.91
CA ARG A 25 -4.15 5.02 -32.41
C ARG A 25 -2.83 4.30 -32.73
N THR A 26 -2.14 4.71 -33.78
CA THR A 26 -0.81 4.17 -34.15
C THR A 26 0.34 4.77 -33.32
N GLY A 27 0.08 5.17 -32.08
CA GLY A 27 1.05 5.80 -31.18
C GLY A 27 1.44 4.93 -29.98
N ARG A 28 2.36 5.43 -29.14
CA ARG A 28 2.84 4.77 -27.92
C ARG A 28 1.67 4.23 -27.07
N ARG A 29 1.78 2.95 -26.67
CA ARG A 29 0.82 2.26 -25.80
C ARG A 29 0.59 3.10 -24.54
N PRO A 30 -0.66 3.28 -24.07
CA PRO A 30 -0.88 3.97 -22.81
C PRO A 30 -0.11 3.22 -21.70
N GLU A 31 0.82 3.92 -21.07
CA GLU A 31 1.48 3.42 -19.85
C GLU A 31 0.39 3.12 -18.81
N PRO A 32 0.54 2.07 -17.99
CA PRO A 32 -0.43 1.79 -16.94
C PRO A 32 -0.60 3.06 -16.11
N ALA A 33 -1.86 3.51 -15.95
CA ALA A 33 -2.18 4.70 -15.18
C ALA A 33 -1.45 4.63 -13.84
N LYS A 34 -0.74 5.70 -13.46
CA LYS A 34 -0.04 5.77 -12.16
C LYS A 34 -1.05 5.38 -11.09
N LYS A 35 -0.77 4.30 -10.37
CA LYS A 35 -1.63 3.84 -9.26
C LYS A 35 -1.85 5.01 -8.33
N ASP A 36 -3.11 5.37 -8.12
CA ASP A 36 -3.47 6.39 -7.16
C ASP A 36 -2.96 5.95 -5.78
N SER A 37 -2.09 6.78 -5.19
CA SER A 37 -1.49 6.55 -3.87
C SER A 37 -2.56 6.33 -2.79
N ARG A 38 -3.74 6.94 -2.95
CA ARG A 38 -4.87 6.78 -2.05
C ARG A 38 -5.46 5.38 -2.16
N GLN A 39 -5.69 4.90 -3.38
CA GLN A 39 -6.20 3.56 -3.65
C GLN A 39 -5.24 2.48 -3.11
N ALA A 40 -3.93 2.65 -3.35
CA ALA A 40 -2.92 1.71 -2.87
C ALA A 40 -2.87 1.62 -1.32
N ARG A 41 -3.13 2.74 -0.63
CA ARG A 41 -3.24 2.75 0.84
C ARG A 41 -4.50 2.04 1.32
N LEU A 42 -5.63 2.21 0.63
CA LEU A 42 -6.88 1.53 0.96
C LEU A 42 -6.74 0.01 0.77
N ASP A 43 -6.20 -0.41 -0.36
CA ASP A 43 -5.96 -1.82 -0.68
C ASP A 43 -5.06 -2.50 0.35
N ARG A 44 -4.06 -1.78 0.88
CA ARG A 44 -3.17 -2.30 1.93
C ARG A 44 -3.92 -2.59 3.23
N LEU A 45 -4.88 -1.74 3.59
CA LEU A 45 -5.64 -1.87 4.83
C LEU A 45 -6.75 -2.92 4.75
N ASP A 46 -7.11 -3.32 3.54
CA ASP A 46 -8.10 -4.36 3.27
C ASP A 46 -7.50 -5.77 3.20
N ARG A 47 -6.17 -5.88 3.27
CA ARG A 47 -5.49 -7.18 3.33
C ARG A 47 -5.64 -7.80 4.72
N PRO A 48 -5.98 -9.09 4.81
CA PRO A 48 -6.07 -9.78 6.10
C PRO A 48 -4.68 -9.86 6.75
N PRO A 49 -4.59 -9.67 8.09
CA PRO A 49 -3.34 -9.83 8.80
C PRO A 49 -2.91 -11.29 8.80
N THR A 50 -1.61 -11.52 8.55
CA THR A 50 -1.01 -12.86 8.58
C THR A 50 -0.05 -12.98 9.75
N TRP A 51 0.07 -14.19 10.31
CA TRP A 51 1.04 -14.52 11.35
C TRP A 51 2.47 -14.17 10.93
N ARG A 52 2.81 -14.39 9.66
CA ARG A 52 4.12 -14.02 9.10
C ARG A 52 4.35 -12.51 9.10
N SER A 53 3.34 -11.69 8.76
CA SER A 53 3.47 -10.23 8.83
C SER A 53 3.62 -9.73 10.27
N ALA A 54 2.90 -10.33 11.22
CA ALA A 54 3.02 -9.99 12.63
C ALA A 54 4.42 -10.35 13.16
N ALA A 55 4.91 -11.56 12.86
CA ALA A 55 6.24 -12.02 13.23
C ALA A 55 7.36 -11.13 12.66
N ASN A 56 7.29 -10.75 11.38
CA ASN A 56 8.29 -9.86 10.77
C ASN A 56 8.31 -8.47 11.44
N ARG A 57 7.15 -7.87 11.73
CA ARG A 57 7.09 -6.58 12.43
C ARG A 57 7.61 -6.68 13.87
N ALA A 58 7.19 -7.72 14.59
CA ALA A 58 7.63 -7.97 15.95
C ALA A 58 9.15 -8.24 16.01
N GLY A 59 9.70 -8.97 15.03
CA GLY A 59 11.14 -9.21 14.91
C GLY A 59 11.92 -7.91 14.74
N ILE A 60 11.49 -7.03 13.82
CA ILE A 60 12.12 -5.71 13.63
C ILE A 60 12.03 -4.87 14.91
N ALA A 61 10.84 -4.79 15.51
CA ALA A 61 10.62 -4.01 16.72
C ALA A 61 11.48 -4.51 17.89
N THR A 62 11.61 -5.82 18.04
CA THR A 62 12.43 -6.44 19.09
C THR A 62 13.91 -6.17 18.87
N LEU A 63 14.37 -6.25 17.62
CA LEU A 63 15.76 -5.95 17.29
C LEU A 63 16.10 -4.49 17.61
N LEU A 64 15.21 -3.56 17.26
CA LEU A 64 15.34 -2.14 17.64
C LEU A 64 15.28 -1.94 19.16
N PHE A 65 14.41 -2.67 19.86
CA PHE A 65 14.29 -2.60 21.31
C PHE A 65 15.57 -3.07 22.01
N ILE A 66 16.14 -4.20 21.58
CA ILE A 66 17.41 -4.71 22.12
C ILE A 66 18.52 -3.69 21.91
N VAL A 67 18.63 -3.11 20.70
CA VAL A 67 19.61 -2.05 20.41
C VAL A 67 19.40 -0.84 21.31
N ALA A 68 18.16 -0.40 21.49
CA ALA A 68 17.82 0.72 22.36
C ALA A 68 18.18 0.42 23.83
N VAL A 69 17.88 -0.78 24.34
CA VAL A 69 18.20 -1.19 25.72
C VAL A 69 19.71 -1.20 25.95
N VAL A 70 20.48 -1.80 25.03
CA VAL A 70 21.93 -1.88 25.16
C VAL A 70 22.58 -0.49 25.09
N LEU A 71 22.16 0.36 24.15
CA LEU A 71 22.76 1.68 23.96
C LEU A 71 22.33 2.72 25.01
N LEU A 72 21.04 2.77 25.37
CA LEU A 72 20.51 3.78 26.27
C LEU A 72 20.68 3.40 27.74
N PHE A 73 20.50 2.13 28.09
CA PHE A 73 20.50 1.67 29.48
C PHE A 73 21.80 0.97 29.88
N LYS A 74 22.76 0.82 28.96
CA LYS A 74 24.06 0.14 29.16
C LYS A 74 23.93 -1.21 29.87
N GLN A 75 22.80 -1.89 29.67
CA GLN A 75 22.54 -3.18 30.31
C GLN A 75 23.43 -4.28 29.73
N SER A 76 23.67 -5.32 30.53
CA SER A 76 24.35 -6.52 30.06
C SER A 76 23.59 -7.13 28.89
N MET A 77 24.32 -7.54 27.86
CA MET A 77 23.75 -8.02 26.61
C MET A 77 22.85 -9.25 26.83
N GLY A 78 23.20 -10.10 27.80
CA GLY A 78 22.39 -11.26 28.19
C GLY A 78 21.03 -10.91 28.78
N SER A 79 20.96 -9.94 29.70
CA SER A 79 19.69 -9.48 30.30
C SER A 79 18.77 -8.83 29.26
N ALA A 80 19.34 -8.02 28.37
CA ALA A 80 18.61 -7.38 27.28
C ALA A 80 18.02 -8.40 26.29
N ILE A 81 18.77 -9.45 25.96
CA ILE A 81 18.29 -10.54 25.09
C ILE A 81 17.19 -11.35 25.76
N ALA A 82 17.33 -11.69 27.05
CA ALA A 82 16.31 -12.46 27.77
C ALA A 82 14.98 -11.71 27.85
N ILE A 83 15.02 -10.43 28.24
CA ILE A 83 13.82 -9.58 28.34
C ILE A 83 13.23 -9.32 26.95
N GLY A 84 14.07 -9.01 25.96
CA GLY A 84 13.64 -8.77 24.58
C GLY A 84 13.00 -10.01 23.94
N GLY A 85 13.58 -11.20 24.15
CA GLY A 85 13.04 -12.46 23.66
C GLY A 85 11.70 -12.82 24.30
N PHE A 86 11.57 -12.63 25.61
CA PHE A 86 10.30 -12.82 26.32
C PHE A 86 9.22 -11.86 25.83
N MET A 87 9.56 -10.58 25.67
CA MET A 87 8.64 -9.60 25.09
C MET A 87 8.22 -9.99 23.68
N LEU A 88 9.14 -10.43 22.82
CA LEU A 88 8.84 -10.85 21.44
C LEU A 88 7.80 -11.98 21.41
N LEU A 89 7.94 -12.98 22.29
CA LEU A 89 6.97 -14.08 22.41
C LEU A 89 5.57 -13.60 22.79
N LEU A 90 5.46 -12.59 23.65
CA LEU A 90 4.17 -11.99 24.01
C LEU A 90 3.65 -11.03 22.93
N TYR A 91 4.53 -10.29 22.27
CA TYR A 91 4.16 -9.22 21.35
C TYR A 91 3.70 -9.75 19.99
N ILE A 92 4.21 -10.91 19.54
CA ILE A 92 3.76 -11.57 18.31
C ILE A 92 2.25 -11.89 18.33
N PRO A 93 1.74 -12.69 19.30
CA PRO A 93 0.32 -13.01 19.34
C PRO A 93 -0.51 -11.75 19.63
N LEU A 94 -0.07 -10.89 20.56
CA LEU A 94 -0.79 -9.66 20.88
C LEU A 94 -0.94 -8.73 19.66
N GLY A 95 0.15 -8.56 18.89
CA GLY A 95 0.14 -7.78 17.66
C GLY A 95 -0.78 -8.37 16.60
N TYR A 96 -0.75 -9.70 16.43
CA TYR A 96 -1.65 -10.39 15.50
C TYR A 96 -3.14 -10.18 15.87
N TYR A 97 -3.50 -10.38 17.13
CA TYR A 97 -4.89 -10.20 17.59
C TYR A 97 -5.34 -8.73 17.50
N THR A 98 -4.45 -7.79 17.77
CA THR A 98 -4.74 -6.35 17.63
C THR A 98 -5.02 -6.00 16.17
N ASP A 99 -4.16 -6.43 15.25
CA ASP A 99 -4.35 -6.21 13.82
C ASP A 99 -5.63 -6.91 13.31
N LEU A 100 -5.95 -8.10 13.82
CA LEU A 100 -7.18 -8.85 13.49
C LEU A 100 -8.44 -8.13 13.99
N PHE A 101 -8.41 -7.58 15.21
CA PHE A 101 -9.52 -6.79 15.75
C PHE A 101 -9.78 -5.53 14.93
N ILE A 102 -8.72 -4.79 14.57
CA ILE A 102 -8.82 -3.59 13.72
C ILE A 102 -9.38 -3.96 12.34
N TYR A 103 -8.87 -5.04 11.74
CA TYR A 103 -9.35 -5.56 10.46
C TYR A 103 -10.85 -5.89 10.52
N ARG A 104 -11.28 -6.70 11.51
CA ARG A 104 -12.68 -7.09 11.69
C ARG A 104 -13.59 -5.88 11.90
N ARG A 105 -13.18 -4.93 12.74
CA ARG A 105 -13.92 -3.68 12.97
C ARG A 105 -14.12 -2.89 11.68
N ARG A 106 -13.11 -2.85 10.80
CA ARG A 106 -13.21 -2.17 9.51
C ARG A 106 -14.13 -2.91 8.54
N GLN A 107 -14.04 -4.23 8.46
CA GLN A 107 -14.94 -5.04 7.63
C GLN A 107 -16.40 -4.88 8.08
N ALA A 108 -16.66 -4.83 9.38
CA ALA A 108 -18.00 -4.56 9.92
C ALA A 108 -18.54 -3.18 9.50
N LYS A 109 -17.70 -2.14 9.49
CA LYS A 109 -18.09 -0.80 9.00
C LYS A 109 -18.42 -0.79 7.51
N LYS A 110 -17.62 -1.49 6.70
CA LYS A 110 -17.87 -1.66 5.26
C LYS A 110 -19.17 -2.42 4.98
N ALA A 111 -19.41 -3.51 5.71
CA ALA A 111 -20.64 -4.28 5.62
C ALA A 111 -21.88 -3.45 6.02
N ALA A 112 -21.71 -2.52 6.97
CA ALA A 112 -22.76 -1.58 7.37
C ALA A 112 -22.93 -0.38 6.41
N GLY A 113 -22.25 -0.36 5.26
CA GLY A 113 -22.36 0.72 4.26
C GLY A 113 -21.82 2.07 4.71
N LYS A 114 -21.05 2.13 5.81
CA LYS A 114 -20.40 3.36 6.28
C LYS A 114 -19.00 3.46 5.65
N PRO A 115 -18.64 4.61 5.05
CA PRO A 115 -17.35 4.80 4.38
C PRO A 115 -16.14 4.61 5.32
#